data_AF-A0A2V8YLJ5-F1
#
_entry.id   AF-A0A2V8YLJ5-F1
#
_cell.length_a   1.000
_cell.length_b   1.000
_cell.length_c   1.000
_cell.angle_alpha   90.00
_cell.angle_beta   90.00
_cell.angle_gamma   90.00
#
_symmetry.space_group_name_H-M   'P 1'
#
loop_
_entity.id
_entity.type
_entity.pdbx_description
1 polymer ?
#
loop_
_entity_poly.entity_id
_entity_poly.type
_entity_poly.pdbx_seq_one_letter_code
_entity_poly.pdbx_strand_id
1 'polypeptide(L)'
;MFVVSSASLGLASYTIRAQEAPPKPTPKPQLRDEDTGEPKIDSKAMLEANQKDIRKSIERLFQLASELKAEVEKTDSVQVLSVPMLKKAEEIEKLAKSIRSHAIG
;
A
#
# COMPACT_ATOMS: atom_id res chain seq x y z
N MET A 1 41.03 35.25 4.95
CA MET A 1 41.55 36.54 4.44
C MET A 1 42.18 36.23 3.09
N PHE A 2 41.61 36.51 1.91
CA PHE A 2 40.99 37.73 1.38
C PHE A 2 39.83 37.43 0.41
N VAL A 3 38.92 38.41 0.26
CA VAL A 3 37.75 38.48 -0.64
C VAL A 3 38.11 39.28 -1.89
N VAL A 4 37.67 38.87 -3.08
CA VAL A 4 37.30 39.69 -4.26
C VAL A 4 36.44 38.77 -5.17
N SER A 5 35.13 38.90 -5.45
CA SER A 5 34.23 40.00 -5.84
C SER A 5 34.60 40.74 -7.13
N SER A 6 34.09 40.26 -8.28
CA SER A 6 33.79 41.15 -9.40
C SER A 6 32.68 40.56 -10.29
N ALA A 7 31.52 41.22 -10.23
CA ALA A 7 30.44 41.08 -11.19
C ALA A 7 30.87 41.71 -12.53
N SER A 8 30.61 41.03 -13.64
CA SER A 8 30.75 41.61 -14.98
C SER A 8 29.37 41.72 -15.63
N LEU A 9 28.83 42.94 -15.67
CA LEU A 9 27.69 43.31 -16.50
C LEU A 9 28.18 43.50 -17.94
N GLY A 10 27.66 42.69 -18.87
CA GLY A 10 27.75 42.94 -20.30
C GLY A 10 26.42 43.50 -20.81
N LEU A 11 26.42 44.77 -21.25
CA LEU A 11 25.28 45.44 -21.86
C LEU A 11 25.25 45.20 -23.38
N ALA A 12 24.02 44.88 -23.85
CA ALA A 12 23.36 45.29 -25.08
C ALA A 12 23.97 44.94 -26.45
N SER A 13 23.21 44.18 -27.22
CA SER A 13 23.04 44.39 -28.66
C SER A 13 21.59 44.05 -29.03
N TYR A 14 20.80 45.10 -29.28
CA TYR A 14 19.44 44.99 -29.77
C TYR A 14 19.46 44.67 -31.27
N THR A 15 18.82 43.57 -31.68
CA THR A 15 18.28 43.44 -33.04
C THR A 15 16.79 43.20 -32.94
N ILE A 16 16.04 44.12 -33.53
CA ILE A 16 14.58 44.10 -33.65
C ILE A 16 14.20 42.93 -34.55
N ARG A 17 13.44 41.98 -34.02
CA ARG A 17 12.67 41.02 -34.82
C ARG A 17 11.20 41.28 -34.55
N ALA A 18 10.46 41.50 -35.64
CA ALA A 18 9.05 41.85 -35.68
C ALA A 18 8.20 41.01 -34.71
N GLN A 19 7.37 41.69 -33.91
CA GLN A 19 6.29 41.08 -33.14
C GLN A 19 5.25 40.51 -34.12
N GLU A 20 5.24 39.19 -34.30
CA GLU A 20 4.00 38.48 -34.56
C GLU A 20 3.21 38.46 -33.24
N ALA A 21 2.03 39.05 -33.25
CA ALA A 21 1.13 39.03 -32.11
C ALA A 21 0.82 37.57 -31.70
N PRO A 22 0.91 37.21 -30.41
CA PRO A 22 0.51 35.87 -29.97
C PRO A 22 -0.99 35.69 -30.22
N PRO A 23 -1.44 34.57 -30.82
CA PRO A 23 -2.86 34.29 -30.94
C PRO A 23 -3.46 34.20 -29.54
N LYS A 24 -4.57 34.94 -29.32
CA LYS A 24 -5.38 34.88 -28.09
C LYS A 24 -5.63 33.42 -27.70
N PRO A 25 -5.42 33.02 -26.44
CA PRO A 25 -5.86 31.71 -25.97
C PRO A 25 -7.38 31.62 -26.11
N THR A 26 -7.86 30.69 -26.93
CA THR A 26 -9.24 30.20 -26.87
C THR A 26 -9.54 29.75 -25.44
N PRO A 27 -10.70 30.09 -24.85
CA PRO A 27 -11.10 29.51 -23.58
C PRO A 27 -11.20 27.99 -23.79
N LYS A 28 -10.31 27.23 -23.14
CA LYS A 28 -10.51 25.78 -23.00
C LYS A 28 -11.89 25.59 -22.40
N PRO A 29 -12.75 24.72 -22.95
CA PRO A 29 -13.94 24.29 -22.23
C PRO A 29 -13.48 23.86 -20.84
N GLN A 30 -13.97 24.56 -19.82
CA GLN A 30 -13.88 24.09 -18.46
C GLN A 30 -14.58 22.73 -18.49
N LEU A 31 -13.78 21.65 -18.47
CA LEU A 31 -14.26 20.37 -18.01
C LEU A 31 -14.81 20.69 -16.63
N ARG A 32 -16.13 20.79 -16.54
CA ARG A 32 -16.82 20.69 -15.28
C ARG A 32 -16.26 19.41 -14.68
N ASP A 33 -15.64 19.53 -13.51
CA ASP A 33 -15.49 18.41 -12.60
C ASP A 33 -16.92 17.95 -12.30
N GLU A 34 -17.50 17.17 -13.21
CA GLU A 34 -18.63 16.32 -12.92
C GLU A 34 -18.09 15.38 -11.87
N ASP A 35 -18.44 15.72 -10.63
CA ASP A 35 -18.49 14.90 -9.44
C ASP A 35 -19.02 13.53 -9.84
N THR A 36 -18.11 12.71 -10.36
CA THR A 36 -18.34 11.31 -10.58
C THR A 36 -18.41 10.82 -9.15
N GLY A 37 -19.63 10.56 -8.69
CA GLY A 37 -19.94 10.07 -7.35
C GLY A 37 -19.29 8.71 -7.13
N GLU A 38 -17.96 8.70 -7.04
CA GLU A 38 -17.20 7.59 -6.55
C GLU A 38 -17.65 7.42 -5.10
N PRO A 39 -18.21 6.26 -4.74
CA PRO A 39 -18.52 6.01 -3.35
C PRO A 39 -17.19 6.14 -2.62
N LYS A 40 -17.02 7.20 -1.83
CA LYS A 40 -15.96 7.32 -0.84
C LYS A 40 -16.20 6.17 0.12
N ILE A 41 -15.67 4.99 -0.21
CA ILE A 41 -15.76 3.82 0.65
C ILE A 41 -15.13 4.29 1.95
N ASP A 42 -15.95 4.35 3.01
CA ASP A 42 -15.54 4.84 4.32
C ASP A 42 -14.33 4.04 4.78
N SER A 43 -13.14 4.57 4.51
CA SER A 43 -11.89 3.85 4.69
C SER A 43 -11.72 3.45 6.16
N LYS A 44 -12.32 4.24 7.06
CA LYS A 44 -12.43 3.94 8.49
C LYS A 44 -13.25 2.67 8.77
N ALA A 45 -14.42 2.51 8.16
CA ALA A 45 -15.25 1.32 8.35
C ALA A 45 -14.56 0.05 7.81
N MET A 46 -13.84 0.17 6.69
CA MET A 46 -13.00 -0.92 6.17
C MET A 46 -11.84 -1.26 7.10
N LEU A 47 -11.13 -0.26 7.64
CA LEU A 47 -10.04 -0.46 8.60
C LEU A 47 -10.53 -1.14 9.89
N GLU A 48 -11.69 -0.75 10.40
CA GLU A 48 -12.32 -1.38 11.57
C GLU A 48 -12.71 -2.84 11.30
N ALA A 49 -13.27 -3.13 10.11
CA ALA A 49 -13.58 -4.49 9.68
C ALA A 49 -12.31 -5.35 9.56
N ASN A 50 -11.27 -4.84 8.89
CA ASN A 50 -9.97 -5.52 8.75
C ASN A 50 -9.35 -5.83 10.11
N GLN A 51 -9.40 -4.88 11.05
CA GLN A 51 -8.87 -5.10 12.40
C GLN A 51 -9.61 -6.23 13.12
N LYS A 52 -10.94 -6.27 13.02
CA LYS A 52 -11.76 -7.34 13.61
C LYS A 52 -11.39 -8.71 13.02
N ASP A 53 -11.20 -8.77 11.71
CA ASP A 53 -10.87 -10.02 11.02
C ASP A 53 -9.43 -10.48 11.30
N ILE A 54 -8.49 -9.55 11.44
CA ILE A 54 -7.12 -9.84 11.91
C ILE A 54 -7.17 -10.46 13.32
N ARG A 55 -7.89 -9.84 14.26
CA ARG A 55 -8.00 -10.35 15.64
C ARG A 55 -8.52 -11.79 15.68
N LYS A 56 -9.62 -12.05 14.97
CA LYS A 56 -10.19 -13.41 14.86
C LYS A 56 -9.22 -14.40 14.23
N SER A 57 -8.51 -13.98 13.18
CA SER A 57 -7.54 -14.83 12.49
C SER A 57 -6.36 -15.19 13.39
N ILE A 58 -5.90 -14.25 14.23
CA ILE A 58 -4.85 -14.48 15.22
C ILE A 58 -5.31 -15.46 16.31
N GLU A 59 -6.53 -15.29 16.84
CA GLU A 59 -7.11 -16.22 17.83
C GLU A 59 -7.19 -17.64 17.25
N ARG A 60 -7.67 -17.78 16.02
CA ARG A 60 -7.74 -19.09 15.35
C ARG A 60 -6.36 -19.68 15.09
N LEU A 61 -5.38 -18.86 14.70
CA LEU A 61 -4.01 -19.29 14.49
C LEU A 61 -3.38 -19.82 15.79
N PHE A 62 -3.59 -19.12 16.91
CA PHE A 62 -3.12 -19.58 18.23
C PHE A 62 -3.74 -20.92 18.63
N GLN A 63 -5.04 -21.10 18.38
CA GLN A 63 -5.73 -22.35 18.67
C GLN A 63 -5.17 -23.52 17.83
N LEU A 64 -5.03 -23.35 16.51
CA LEU A 64 -4.49 -24.37 15.62
C LEU A 64 -3.03 -24.72 15.95
N ALA A 65 -2.22 -23.73 16.30
CA ALA A 65 -0.84 -23.95 16.71
C ALA A 65 -0.77 -24.77 18.02
N SER A 66 -1.63 -24.45 18.99
CA SER A 66 -1.78 -25.21 20.23
C SER A 66 -2.19 -26.67 19.99
N GLU A 67 -3.17 -26.89 19.10
CA GLU A 67 -3.61 -28.22 18.71
C GLU A 67 -2.52 -29.01 17.98
N LEU A 68 -1.82 -28.38 17.03
CA LEU A 68 -0.71 -29.00 16.30
C LEU A 68 0.42 -29.40 17.26
N LYS A 69 0.79 -28.53 18.21
CA LYS A 69 1.74 -28.85 19.26
C LYS A 69 1.31 -30.07 20.07
N ALA A 70 0.06 -30.10 20.52
CA ALA A 70 -0.46 -31.23 21.31
C ALA A 70 -0.46 -32.54 20.51
N GLU A 71 -0.73 -32.48 19.21
CA GLU A 71 -0.71 -33.65 18.33
C GLU A 71 0.72 -34.15 18.11
N VAL A 72 1.69 -33.25 17.95
CA VAL A 72 3.13 -33.59 17.91
C VAL A 72 3.58 -34.25 19.23
N GLU A 73 3.22 -33.67 20.37
CA GLU A 73 3.62 -34.20 21.69
C GLU A 73 2.99 -35.55 22.03
N LYS A 74 1.80 -35.83 21.51
CA LYS A 74 1.10 -37.12 21.73
C LYS A 74 1.56 -38.21 20.78
N THR A 75 2.12 -37.86 19.63
CA THR A 75 2.48 -38.86 18.63
C THR A 75 3.93 -39.29 18.86
N ASP A 76 4.14 -40.54 19.23
CA ASP A 76 5.45 -41.15 19.53
C ASP A 76 6.33 -41.35 18.26
N SER A 77 6.01 -40.64 17.19
CA SER A 77 6.28 -41.04 15.83
C SER A 77 7.39 -40.21 15.21
N VAL A 78 8.61 -40.70 15.36
CA VAL A 78 9.73 -40.40 14.46
C VAL A 78 9.40 -40.84 13.01
N GLN A 79 8.34 -41.63 12.78
CA GLN A 79 8.06 -42.29 11.50
C GLN A 79 6.67 -42.07 10.88
N VAL A 80 5.75 -41.33 11.52
CA VAL A 80 4.39 -41.13 10.98
C VAL A 80 3.99 -39.65 11.04
N LEU A 81 4.10 -38.96 9.90
CA LEU A 81 3.42 -37.69 9.70
C LEU A 81 1.91 -37.97 9.58
N SER A 82 1.15 -37.58 10.60
CA SER A 82 -0.30 -37.79 10.57
C SER A 82 -0.95 -36.80 9.58
N VAL A 83 -1.88 -37.29 8.76
CA VAL A 83 -2.74 -36.46 7.90
C VAL A 83 -3.39 -35.29 8.66
N PRO A 84 -3.91 -35.44 9.90
CA PRO A 84 -4.47 -34.31 10.63
C PRO A 84 -3.45 -33.22 10.98
N MET A 85 -2.18 -33.56 11.24
CA MET A 85 -1.13 -32.56 11.46
C MET A 85 -0.86 -31.73 10.19
N LEU A 86 -0.78 -32.40 9.04
CA LEU A 86 -0.58 -31.73 7.75
C LEU A 86 -1.70 -30.72 7.47
N LYS A 87 -2.96 -31.13 7.65
CA LYS A 87 -4.12 -30.25 7.47
C LYS A 87 -4.08 -29.01 8.38
N LYS A 88 -3.72 -29.19 9.66
CA LYS A 88 -3.57 -28.06 10.60
C LYS A 88 -2.47 -27.10 10.16
N ALA A 89 -1.33 -27.61 9.67
CA ALA A 89 -0.25 -26.79 9.16
C ALA A 89 -0.68 -25.97 7.92
N GLU A 90 -1.41 -26.58 6.98
CA GLU A 90 -1.96 -25.88 5.82
C GLU A 90 -2.98 -24.78 6.21
N GLU A 91 -3.83 -25.04 7.21
CA GLU A 91 -4.77 -24.04 7.74
C GLU A 91 -4.02 -22.86 8.39
N ILE A 92 -2.96 -23.12 9.14
CA ILE A 92 -2.11 -22.07 9.72
C ILE A 92 -1.48 -21.21 8.62
N GLU A 93 -0.96 -21.82 7.55
CA GLU A 93 -0.39 -21.08 6.42
C GLU A 93 -1.42 -20.16 5.75
N LYS A 94 -2.64 -20.66 5.53
CA LYS A 94 -3.74 -19.87 4.96
C LYS A 94 -4.11 -18.69 5.86
N LEU A 95 -4.22 -18.91 7.16
CA LEU A 95 -4.51 -17.85 8.14
C LEU A 95 -3.41 -16.79 8.17
N ALA A 96 -2.13 -17.20 8.14
CA ALA A 96 -1.01 -16.29 8.10
C ALA A 96 -1.03 -15.40 6.84
N LYS A 97 -1.34 -15.99 5.68
CA LYS A 97 -1.51 -15.23 4.42
C LYS A 97 -2.68 -14.26 4.47
N SER A 98 -3.80 -14.66 5.07
CA SER A 98 -4.98 -13.80 5.28
C SER A 98 -4.64 -12.59 6.15
N ILE A 99 -3.99 -12.83 7.31
CA ILE A 99 -3.55 -11.76 8.22
C ILE A 99 -2.64 -10.78 7.50
N ARG A 100 -1.64 -11.27 6.76
CA ARG A 100 -0.74 -10.42 5.96
C ARG A 100 -1.53 -9.57 4.96
N SER A 101 -2.51 -10.15 4.27
CA SER A 101 -3.30 -9.45 3.25
C SER A 101 -4.17 -8.35 3.87
N HIS A 102 -4.78 -8.60 5.02
CA HIS A 102 -5.59 -7.61 5.73
C HIS A 102 -4.75 -6.52 6.43
N ALA A 103 -3.51 -6.84 6.81
CA ALA A 103 -2.60 -5.91 7.47
C ALA A 103 -1.90 -4.93 6.51
N ILE A 104 -1.76 -5.30 5.23
CA ILE A 104 -1.12 -4.47 4.18
C ILE A 104 -2.15 -3.57 3.47
N GLY A 105 -3.41 -3.56 3.93
CA GLY A 105 -4.52 -2.76 3.36
C GLY A 105 -4.12 -1.36 2.92
#